data_AF-A0AA39X5C4-F1
#
_entry.id   AF-A0AA39X5C4-F1
#
_cell.length_a   1.000
_cell.length_b   1.000
_cell.length_c   1.000
_cell.angle_alpha   90.00
_cell.angle_beta   90.00
_cell.angle_gamma   90.00
#
_symmetry.space_group_name_H-M   'P 1'
#
loop_
_entity.id
_entity.type
_entity.pdbx_description
1 polymer ?
#
loop_
_entity_poly.entity_id
_entity_poly.type
_entity_poly.pdbx_seq_one_letter_code
_entity_poly.pdbx_strand_id
1 'polypeptide(L)'
;MQQSTIEPLCEYCTKIPFSPHTLKRGGAKSWNLGSGFRLVALSILEHGRYKADPPIPLAEMQRVFITWDEFGGQASRGAFVIWSPSEQDDAHPAICFGEDSSLDIKSADCYLKSSLEPEIDIEAISSWLAQCSINHGERCVVLAPAVNSEAKDNLPLVKEAIPGLDYLHLIDVQENSLKKEVLMPRYVALSYIWGGTANFRLTKGNEAALSQYGILKPENSSGSYKLPRLRYLWVDTLCLVQNDPRELEVGVDVMDRIYECFWLTIAAASGHNANAGLPGVRQDSRRKRSLCREVLPGVRLGLEYSLNELLMHSVYSTRAWT
;
A
#
# COMPACT_ATOMS: atom_id res chain seq x y z
N MET A 1 24.71 -2.79 -25.29
CA MET A 1 24.12 -1.59 -24.65
C MET A 1 23.34 -0.83 -25.71
N GLN A 2 22.02 -0.97 -25.76
CA GLN A 2 21.18 -0.07 -26.57
C GLN A 2 21.12 1.25 -25.81
N GLN A 3 21.71 2.32 -26.35
CA GLN A 3 21.41 3.67 -25.89
C GLN A 3 19.91 3.90 -26.13
N SER A 4 19.13 4.04 -25.06
CA SER A 4 17.75 4.46 -25.18
C SER A 4 17.74 5.89 -25.70
N THR A 5 17.44 6.07 -26.98
CA THR A 5 17.18 7.39 -27.55
C THR A 5 15.91 7.95 -26.92
N ILE A 6 16.03 9.07 -26.20
CA ILE A 6 14.88 9.84 -25.71
C ILE A 6 14.09 10.31 -26.93
N GLU A 7 12.81 9.97 -27.01
CA GLU A 7 11.95 10.43 -28.10
C GLU A 7 11.74 11.95 -27.99
N PRO A 8 11.82 12.71 -29.10
CA PRO A 8 11.63 14.14 -29.07
C PRO A 8 10.18 14.47 -28.69
N LEU A 9 10.03 15.44 -27.77
CA LEU A 9 8.72 15.97 -27.39
C LEU A 9 8.03 16.65 -28.57
N CYS A 10 6.69 16.57 -28.62
CA CYS A 10 5.90 17.30 -29.61
C CYS A 10 5.90 18.82 -29.34
N GLU A 11 5.52 19.62 -30.34
CA GLU A 11 5.54 21.10 -30.28
C GLU A 11 4.73 21.72 -29.12
N TYR A 12 3.80 20.98 -28.52
CA TYR A 12 3.01 21.42 -27.37
C TYR A 12 3.70 21.05 -26.05
N CYS A 13 4.26 19.85 -25.96
CA CYS A 13 4.95 19.38 -24.76
C CYS A 13 6.26 20.15 -24.51
N THR A 14 6.93 20.62 -25.57
CA THR A 14 8.11 21.49 -25.45
C THR A 14 7.83 22.84 -24.80
N LYS A 15 6.56 23.27 -24.71
CA LYS A 15 6.14 24.52 -24.06
C LYS A 15 6.01 24.38 -22.54
N ILE A 16 6.02 23.15 -22.02
CA ILE A 16 5.89 22.90 -20.58
C ILE A 16 7.28 23.06 -19.94
N PRO A 17 7.45 23.94 -18.94
CA PRO A 17 8.70 24.06 -18.24
C PRO A 17 8.86 22.90 -17.25
N PHE A 18 9.45 21.79 -17.69
CA PHE A 18 9.76 20.64 -16.83
C PHE A 18 10.95 20.90 -15.89
N SER A 19 10.86 21.97 -15.10
CA SER A 19 11.82 22.34 -14.07
C SER A 19 11.07 22.63 -12.76
N PRO A 20 11.27 21.83 -11.70
CA PRO A 20 10.62 22.05 -10.41
C PRO A 20 10.78 23.47 -9.88
N HIS A 21 11.98 24.07 -10.02
CA HIS A 21 12.25 25.44 -9.58
C HIS A 21 11.45 26.50 -10.34
N THR A 22 11.20 26.31 -11.63
CA THR A 22 10.40 27.22 -12.46
C THR A 22 8.91 27.09 -12.15
N LEU A 23 8.46 25.87 -11.81
CA LEU A 23 7.07 25.57 -11.50
C LEU A 23 6.65 26.13 -10.14
N LYS A 24 7.47 25.92 -9.09
CA LYS A 24 7.25 26.45 -7.74
C LYS A 24 7.18 27.99 -7.65
N ARG A 25 7.77 28.72 -8.60
CA ARG A 25 7.66 30.18 -8.67
C ARG A 25 6.38 30.60 -9.39
N GLY A 26 5.30 30.87 -8.66
CA GLY A 26 4.16 31.66 -9.18
C GLY A 26 2.81 30.95 -9.28
N GLY A 27 2.46 30.08 -8.32
CA GLY A 27 1.11 29.49 -8.19
C GLY A 27 0.75 28.47 -9.28
N ALA A 28 -0.50 28.01 -9.25
CA ALA A 28 -1.02 27.05 -10.22
C ALA A 28 -0.93 27.58 -11.66
N LYS A 29 -0.43 26.75 -12.58
CA LYS A 29 -0.20 27.12 -13.99
C LYS A 29 -0.76 26.05 -14.91
N SER A 30 -1.41 26.46 -16.00
CA SER A 30 -2.04 25.53 -16.94
C SER A 30 -1.51 25.71 -18.36
N TRP A 31 -1.27 24.60 -19.06
CA TRP A 31 -0.80 24.55 -20.44
C TRP A 31 -1.75 23.74 -21.32
N ASN A 32 -2.14 24.31 -22.46
CA ASN A 32 -2.98 23.65 -23.45
C ASN A 32 -2.14 22.73 -24.35
N LEU A 33 -2.42 21.42 -24.30
CA LEU A 33 -1.75 20.40 -25.09
C LEU A 33 -2.41 20.14 -26.45
N GLY A 34 -3.51 20.84 -26.75
CA GLY A 34 -4.28 20.66 -27.98
C GLY A 34 -5.25 19.48 -27.88
N SER A 35 -5.68 18.95 -29.03
CA SER A 35 -6.60 17.80 -29.07
C SER A 35 -5.93 16.54 -28.52
N GLY A 36 -6.63 15.80 -27.67
CA GLY A 36 -6.05 14.67 -26.97
C GLY A 36 -5.74 13.46 -27.86
N PHE A 37 -6.21 13.42 -29.11
CA PHE A 37 -5.70 12.49 -30.14
C PHE A 37 -4.18 12.61 -30.34
N ARG A 38 -3.60 13.78 -30.03
CA ARG A 38 -2.17 14.08 -30.24
C ARG A 38 -1.29 13.78 -29.02
N LEU A 39 -1.88 13.38 -27.89
CA LEU A 39 -1.15 13.13 -26.63
C LEU A 39 -0.40 11.78 -26.60
N VAL A 40 -0.51 10.98 -27.65
CA VAL A 40 0.24 9.73 -27.87
C VAL A 40 1.77 9.93 -27.75
N ALA A 41 2.26 11.16 -27.98
CA ALA A 41 3.68 11.49 -27.89
C ALA A 41 4.28 11.42 -26.46
N LEU A 42 3.46 11.56 -25.42
CA LEU A 42 3.89 11.26 -24.04
C LEU A 42 3.27 9.92 -23.66
N SER A 43 3.95 8.84 -24.03
CA SER A 43 3.58 7.46 -23.69
C SER A 43 3.28 7.21 -22.19
N ILE A 44 3.74 8.08 -21.29
CA ILE A 44 3.35 8.11 -19.87
C ILE A 44 1.86 8.44 -19.73
N LEU A 45 1.35 9.44 -20.44
CA LEU A 45 -0.07 9.79 -20.48
C LEU A 45 -0.91 8.63 -21.02
N GLU A 46 -0.37 7.85 -21.96
CA GLU A 46 -1.07 6.70 -22.49
C GLU A 46 -1.29 5.57 -21.47
N HIS A 47 -0.33 5.36 -20.56
CA HIS A 47 -0.52 4.42 -19.45
C HIS A 47 -1.54 4.94 -18.44
N GLY A 48 -1.63 6.27 -18.28
CA GLY A 48 -2.65 6.97 -17.49
C GLY A 48 -4.07 6.61 -17.93
N ARG A 49 -4.27 6.55 -19.25
CA ARG A 49 -5.56 6.27 -19.92
C ARG A 49 -6.20 4.95 -19.56
N TYR A 50 -5.41 3.92 -19.29
CA TYR A 50 -5.91 2.54 -19.18
C TYR A 50 -6.43 2.17 -17.79
N LYS A 51 -6.29 3.06 -16.81
CA LYS A 51 -6.61 2.77 -15.41
C LYS A 51 -7.53 3.77 -14.72
N ALA A 52 -7.79 4.94 -15.32
CA ALA A 52 -8.89 5.78 -14.89
C ALA A 52 -10.23 5.09 -15.25
N ASP A 53 -11.23 5.19 -14.38
CA ASP A 53 -12.58 4.67 -14.61
C ASP A 53 -13.62 5.78 -14.37
N PRO A 54 -14.40 6.18 -15.40
CA PRO A 54 -14.28 5.71 -16.77
C PRO A 54 -12.93 6.11 -17.39
N PRO A 55 -12.44 5.35 -18.38
CA PRO A 55 -11.23 5.72 -19.11
C PRO A 55 -11.43 7.12 -19.68
N ILE A 56 -10.59 8.08 -19.28
CA ILE A 56 -10.69 9.46 -19.79
C ILE A 56 -10.54 9.37 -21.33
N PRO A 57 -11.58 9.73 -22.11
CA PRO A 57 -11.53 9.61 -23.56
C PRO A 57 -10.77 10.81 -24.13
N LEU A 58 -9.49 10.95 -23.76
CA LEU A 58 -8.62 12.04 -24.19
C LEU A 58 -8.61 12.17 -25.72
N ALA A 59 -8.68 11.05 -26.44
CA ALA A 59 -8.75 11.04 -27.91
C ALA A 59 -9.96 11.81 -28.46
N GLU A 60 -11.06 11.89 -27.72
CA GLU A 60 -12.30 12.59 -28.08
C GLU A 60 -12.29 14.05 -27.61
N MET A 61 -11.35 14.42 -26.74
CA MET A 61 -11.23 15.79 -26.23
C MET A 61 -10.61 16.70 -27.28
N GLN A 62 -11.34 17.78 -27.59
CA GLN A 62 -10.87 18.82 -28.52
C GLN A 62 -9.70 19.61 -27.94
N ARG A 63 -9.62 19.75 -26.62
CA ARG A 63 -8.56 20.47 -25.90
C ARG A 63 -8.29 19.78 -24.57
N VAL A 64 -7.03 19.45 -24.32
CA VAL A 64 -6.56 18.90 -23.06
C VAL A 64 -5.63 19.90 -22.41
N PHE A 65 -5.80 20.10 -21.11
CA PHE A 65 -4.94 20.96 -20.32
C PHE A 65 -4.18 20.12 -19.30
N ILE A 66 -2.91 20.47 -19.11
CA ILE A 66 -2.10 19.99 -17.99
C ILE A 66 -1.89 21.17 -17.05
N THR A 67 -2.16 20.96 -15.77
CA THR A 67 -2.04 22.00 -14.75
C THR A 67 -1.03 21.55 -13.71
N TRP A 68 -0.05 22.40 -13.42
CA TRP A 68 0.78 22.24 -12.24
C TRP A 68 0.03 22.77 -11.04
N ASP A 69 -0.11 21.93 -10.01
CA ASP A 69 -0.73 22.30 -8.75
C ASP A 69 0.10 21.77 -7.57
N GLU A 70 -0.03 22.42 -6.43
CA GLU A 70 0.58 22.01 -5.15
C GLU A 70 -0.53 21.47 -4.25
N PHE A 71 -0.65 20.15 -4.18
CA PHE A 71 -1.69 19.52 -3.37
C PHE A 71 -1.40 19.68 -1.88
N GLY A 72 -2.34 20.29 -1.16
CA GLY A 72 -2.29 20.49 0.28
C GLY A 72 -2.36 19.17 1.05
N GLY A 73 -1.29 18.84 1.76
CA GLY A 73 -1.16 17.66 2.63
C GLY A 73 0.15 17.72 3.41
N GLN A 74 0.44 16.71 4.25
CA GLN A 74 1.63 16.70 5.12
C GLN A 74 2.99 16.85 4.39
N ALA A 75 3.00 16.77 3.04
CA ALA A 75 4.20 16.92 2.22
C ALA A 75 4.07 17.90 1.03
N SER A 76 3.01 18.74 0.95
CA SER A 76 2.75 19.72 -0.13
C SER A 76 3.37 19.36 -1.49
N ARG A 77 2.74 18.42 -2.20
CA ARG A 77 3.34 17.83 -3.41
C ARG A 77 2.93 18.58 -4.66
N GLY A 78 3.91 19.13 -5.35
CA GLY A 78 3.78 19.65 -6.71
C GLY A 78 3.64 18.51 -7.70
N ALA A 79 2.54 18.49 -8.46
CA ALA A 79 2.32 17.51 -9.50
C ALA A 79 1.58 18.14 -10.69
N PHE A 80 1.69 17.50 -11.85
CA PHE A 80 0.87 17.86 -12.98
C PHE A 80 -0.41 17.02 -13.01
N VAL A 81 -1.54 17.69 -13.17
CA VAL A 81 -2.86 17.06 -13.28
C VAL A 81 -3.41 17.30 -14.66
N ILE A 82 -4.04 16.29 -15.24
CA ILE A 82 -4.78 16.42 -16.49
C ILE A 82 -6.23 16.70 -16.11
N TRP A 83 -6.71 17.90 -16.42
CA TRP A 83 -8.10 18.28 -16.12
C TRP A 83 -9.01 18.00 -17.32
N SER A 84 -10.12 17.29 -17.06
CA SER A 84 -11.29 17.25 -17.94
C SER A 84 -12.37 18.20 -17.41
N PRO A 85 -12.94 19.10 -18.24
CA PRO A 85 -14.03 19.99 -17.81
C PRO A 85 -15.33 19.28 -17.37
N SER A 86 -15.43 17.95 -17.56
CA SER A 86 -16.66 17.18 -17.36
C SER A 86 -16.77 16.46 -16.01
N GLU A 87 -15.70 16.41 -15.20
CA GLU A 87 -15.67 15.60 -13.98
C GLU A 87 -15.26 16.45 -12.78
N GLN A 88 -16.04 16.36 -11.70
CA GLN A 88 -15.89 17.11 -10.45
C GLN A 88 -15.16 16.29 -9.37
N ASP A 89 -14.56 15.16 -9.74
CA ASP A 89 -13.95 14.22 -8.79
C ASP A 89 -12.44 14.41 -8.65
N ASP A 90 -11.96 14.36 -7.41
CA ASP A 90 -10.56 14.55 -6.98
C ASP A 90 -9.61 13.40 -7.38
N ALA A 91 -10.05 12.45 -8.23
CA ALA A 91 -9.38 11.17 -8.46
C ALA A 91 -8.74 11.05 -9.85
N HIS A 92 -7.94 12.04 -10.26
CA HIS A 92 -7.17 11.97 -11.50
C HIS A 92 -5.73 11.52 -11.25
N PRO A 93 -5.14 10.67 -12.12
CA PRO A 93 -3.73 10.30 -12.01
C PRO A 93 -2.85 11.54 -12.11
N ALA A 94 -1.94 11.70 -11.16
CA ALA A 94 -1.00 12.80 -11.11
C ALA A 94 0.30 12.41 -11.83
N ILE A 95 0.86 13.31 -12.62
CA ILE A 95 2.17 13.12 -13.25
C ILE A 95 3.20 13.82 -12.36
N CYS A 96 4.11 13.03 -11.81
CA CYS A 96 5.11 13.47 -10.84
C CYS A 96 6.52 13.34 -11.43
N PHE A 97 7.45 14.12 -10.92
CA PHE A 97 8.87 13.95 -11.26
C PHE A 97 9.41 12.64 -10.63
N GLY A 98 10.39 12.01 -11.29
CA GLY A 98 11.03 10.78 -10.81
C GLY A 98 12.41 10.99 -10.20
N GLU A 99 12.68 10.43 -9.02
CA GLU A 99 13.98 10.44 -8.33
C GLU A 99 14.64 9.07 -8.24
N ASP A 100 15.98 9.04 -8.23
CA ASP A 100 16.79 7.82 -8.00
C ASP A 100 17.14 7.57 -6.54
N SER A 101 17.08 8.59 -5.68
CA SER A 101 17.62 8.53 -4.32
C SER A 101 16.57 8.03 -3.34
N SER A 102 16.83 6.86 -2.75
CA SER A 102 15.97 6.20 -1.77
C SER A 102 16.16 6.68 -0.32
N LEU A 103 17.01 7.68 -0.05
CA LEU A 103 17.53 7.90 1.31
C LEU A 103 17.25 9.26 1.94
N ASP A 104 16.55 10.19 1.28
CA ASP A 104 16.22 11.48 1.91
C ASP A 104 14.77 11.91 1.66
N ILE A 105 13.83 11.13 2.22
CA ILE A 105 12.39 11.46 2.26
C ILE A 105 12.14 12.84 2.91
N LYS A 106 13.10 13.35 3.70
CA LYS A 106 13.01 14.64 4.39
C LYS A 106 13.44 15.85 3.55
N SER A 107 14.09 15.65 2.39
CA SER A 107 14.50 16.76 1.50
C SER A 107 13.89 16.68 0.09
N ALA A 108 13.16 15.62 -0.24
CA ALA A 108 12.67 15.38 -1.58
C ALA A 108 11.36 16.14 -1.84
N ASP A 109 11.52 17.34 -2.38
CA ASP A 109 10.47 18.10 -3.03
C ASP A 109 9.82 17.30 -4.19
N CYS A 110 8.80 16.49 -3.91
CA CYS A 110 7.84 15.99 -4.90
C CYS A 110 8.39 14.95 -5.91
N TYR A 111 8.79 13.75 -5.45
CA TYR A 111 9.23 12.71 -6.39
C TYR A 111 8.66 11.31 -6.15
N LEU A 112 8.33 10.65 -7.27
CA LEU A 112 8.06 9.22 -7.37
C LEU A 112 9.39 8.47 -7.44
N LYS A 113 9.51 7.30 -6.79
CA LYS A 113 10.65 6.41 -7.04
C LYS A 113 10.70 6.06 -8.53
N SER A 114 11.85 6.22 -9.17
CA SER A 114 12.04 5.98 -10.61
C SER A 114 11.80 4.50 -11.00
N SER A 115 12.02 3.59 -10.06
CA SER A 115 11.82 2.15 -10.23
C SER A 115 11.10 1.50 -9.06
N LEU A 116 10.33 0.46 -9.40
CA LEU A 116 9.83 -0.53 -8.47
C LEU A 116 10.84 -1.68 -8.43
N GLU A 117 11.54 -1.84 -7.32
CA GLU A 117 12.53 -2.90 -7.15
C GLU A 117 11.89 -4.29 -7.01
N PRO A 118 12.61 -5.40 -7.23
CA PRO A 118 12.07 -6.75 -7.06
C PRO A 118 11.56 -7.00 -5.64
N GLU A 119 12.29 -6.58 -4.61
CA GLU A 119 11.99 -6.86 -3.21
C GLU A 119 11.35 -5.69 -2.48
N ILE A 120 10.50 -5.99 -1.50
CA ILE A 120 9.88 -4.98 -0.65
C ILE A 120 10.95 -4.25 0.19
N ASP A 121 10.78 -2.94 0.30
CA ASP A 121 11.67 -2.07 1.06
C ASP A 121 11.29 -2.08 2.55
N ILE A 122 11.89 -3.03 3.27
CA ILE A 122 11.65 -3.25 4.70
C ILE A 122 12.09 -2.05 5.54
N GLU A 123 13.18 -1.39 5.15
CA GLU A 123 13.71 -0.22 5.85
C GLU A 123 12.72 0.94 5.75
N ALA A 124 12.11 1.16 4.58
CA ALA A 124 11.05 2.15 4.41
C ALA A 124 9.84 1.86 5.33
N ILE A 125 9.38 0.60 5.40
CA ILE A 125 8.26 0.23 6.29
C ILE A 125 8.65 0.47 7.75
N SER A 126 9.86 0.09 8.14
CA SER A 126 10.37 0.30 9.50
C SER A 126 10.46 1.79 9.84
N SER A 127 10.87 2.62 8.89
CA SER A 127 10.91 4.08 9.02
C SER A 127 9.51 4.67 9.20
N TRP A 128 8.51 4.20 8.44
CA TRP A 128 7.12 4.65 8.60
C TRP A 128 6.58 4.31 9.99
N LEU A 129 6.81 3.08 10.46
CA LEU A 129 6.39 2.65 11.81
C LEU A 129 7.09 3.45 12.90
N ALA A 130 8.38 3.75 12.73
CA ALA A 130 9.11 4.63 13.64
C ALA A 130 8.55 6.06 13.64
N GLN A 131 8.19 6.60 12.48
CA GLN A 131 7.58 7.93 12.36
C GLN A 131 6.19 7.97 12.99
N CYS A 132 5.34 6.96 12.79
CA CYS A 132 4.06 6.85 13.50
C CYS A 132 4.29 6.89 15.01
N SER A 133 5.31 6.17 15.48
CA SER A 133 5.65 6.11 16.91
C SER A 133 6.07 7.46 17.47
N ILE A 134 6.90 8.20 16.73
CA ILE A 134 7.41 9.52 17.11
C ILE A 134 6.31 10.58 17.04
N ASN A 135 5.52 10.59 15.96
CA ASN A 135 4.57 11.66 15.66
C ASN A 135 3.27 11.53 16.47
N HIS A 136 2.82 10.30 16.75
CA HIS A 136 1.60 10.07 17.53
C HIS A 136 1.89 9.98 19.04
N GLY A 137 3.10 9.58 19.44
CA GLY A 137 3.49 9.46 20.85
C GLY A 137 2.52 8.57 21.65
N GLU A 138 2.09 9.04 22.81
CA GLU A 138 1.13 8.34 23.69
C GLU A 138 -0.29 8.22 23.10
N ARG A 139 -0.62 9.01 22.07
CA ARG A 139 -1.92 8.91 21.37
C ARG A 139 -1.96 7.78 20.36
N CYS A 140 -0.81 7.16 20.08
CA CYS A 140 -0.77 5.98 19.24
C CYS A 140 -1.37 4.81 20.04
N VAL A 141 -2.60 4.41 19.70
CA VAL A 141 -3.31 3.24 20.27
C VAL A 141 -2.41 1.99 20.30
N VAL A 142 -1.50 1.93 19.34
CA VAL A 142 -0.58 0.85 19.06
C VAL A 142 0.69 0.82 19.95
N LEU A 143 1.01 1.93 20.63
CA LEU A 143 2.24 2.06 21.41
C LEU A 143 2.12 1.82 22.91
N ALA A 144 0.92 1.70 23.47
CA ALA A 144 0.76 1.40 24.88
C ALA A 144 0.92 -0.11 25.15
N PRO A 145 1.90 -0.57 25.95
CA PRO A 145 3.25 -0.09 26.23
C PRO A 145 4.31 -1.08 25.67
N ALA A 146 5.14 -0.67 24.71
CA ALA A 146 6.48 -1.27 24.52
C ALA A 146 7.37 -0.40 23.61
N VAL A 147 7.75 0.78 24.09
CA VAL A 147 9.05 1.39 23.77
C VAL A 147 10.13 0.30 23.74
N ASN A 148 10.26 -0.36 24.90
CA ASN A 148 11.42 -1.16 25.26
C ASN A 148 11.12 -2.25 26.32
N SER A 149 9.87 -2.73 26.45
CA SER A 149 9.50 -3.70 27.49
C SER A 149 9.01 -5.00 26.86
N GLU A 150 9.89 -5.99 26.79
CA GLU A 150 9.50 -7.41 26.64
C GLU A 150 8.82 -7.96 27.91
N ALA A 151 8.68 -7.16 28.97
CA ALA A 151 7.95 -7.57 30.16
C ALA A 151 6.44 -7.62 29.85
N LYS A 152 5.90 -8.85 29.84
CA LYS A 152 4.45 -9.14 29.77
C LYS A 152 3.65 -8.44 30.88
N ASP A 153 4.32 -7.94 31.91
CA ASP A 153 3.73 -7.44 33.16
C ASP A 153 2.87 -6.17 33.00
N ASN A 154 2.92 -5.47 31.85
CA ASN A 154 2.17 -4.23 31.63
C ASN A 154 1.24 -4.26 30.39
N LEU A 155 1.02 -5.42 29.76
CA LEU A 155 0.09 -5.50 28.62
C LEU A 155 -1.37 -5.55 29.13
N PRO A 156 -2.30 -4.81 28.50
CA PRO A 156 -3.71 -4.91 28.87
C PRO A 156 -4.26 -6.29 28.52
N LEU A 157 -5.34 -6.70 29.21
CA LEU A 157 -6.02 -7.94 28.89
C LEU A 157 -6.78 -7.80 27.56
N VAL A 158 -6.86 -8.88 26.78
CA VAL A 158 -7.62 -8.88 25.51
C VAL A 158 -9.06 -8.43 25.75
N LYS A 159 -9.71 -8.92 26.80
CA LYS A 159 -11.08 -8.52 27.16
C LYS A 159 -11.27 -7.03 27.46
N GLU A 160 -10.20 -6.33 27.85
CA GLU A 160 -10.22 -4.90 28.14
C GLU A 160 -10.06 -4.09 26.85
N ALA A 161 -9.16 -4.53 25.96
CA ALA A 161 -8.93 -3.90 24.67
C ALA A 161 -10.06 -4.19 23.66
N ILE A 162 -10.56 -5.42 23.66
CA ILE A 162 -11.59 -5.94 22.74
C ILE A 162 -12.68 -6.63 23.57
N PRO A 163 -13.65 -5.85 24.10
CA PRO A 163 -14.80 -6.39 24.81
C PRO A 163 -15.54 -7.43 23.97
N GLY A 164 -15.81 -8.59 24.55
CA GLY A 164 -16.42 -9.73 23.86
C GLY A 164 -15.45 -10.88 23.60
N LEU A 165 -14.14 -10.65 23.70
CA LEU A 165 -13.13 -11.71 23.58
C LEU A 165 -12.35 -11.91 24.89
N ASP A 166 -12.31 -13.15 25.37
CA ASP A 166 -11.44 -13.52 26.51
C ASP A 166 -9.97 -13.68 26.10
N TYR A 167 -9.73 -13.95 24.81
CA TYR A 167 -8.42 -14.23 24.25
C TYR A 167 -8.41 -13.97 22.74
N LEU A 168 -7.21 -13.89 22.17
CA LEU A 168 -6.99 -13.90 20.73
C LEU A 168 -6.14 -15.09 20.33
N HIS A 169 -6.52 -15.76 19.24
CA HIS A 169 -5.59 -16.64 18.56
C HIS A 169 -4.63 -15.81 17.71
N LEU A 170 -3.34 -16.06 17.85
CA LEU A 170 -2.28 -15.40 17.09
C LEU A 170 -1.28 -16.44 16.60
N ILE A 171 -0.77 -16.24 15.39
CA ILE A 171 0.32 -17.04 14.85
C ILE A 171 1.61 -16.45 15.41
N ASP A 172 2.30 -17.17 16.28
CA ASP A 172 3.69 -16.87 16.62
C ASP A 172 4.57 -17.30 15.44
N VAL A 173 5.06 -16.35 14.66
CA VAL A 173 5.85 -16.65 13.46
C VAL A 173 7.24 -17.20 13.81
N GLN A 174 7.77 -16.89 15.00
CA GLN A 174 9.08 -17.38 15.44
C GLN A 174 9.01 -18.84 15.86
N GLU A 175 7.98 -19.18 16.63
CA GLU A 175 7.71 -20.56 17.07
C GLU A 175 6.91 -21.37 16.04
N ASN A 176 6.48 -20.72 14.96
CA ASN A 176 5.60 -21.27 13.93
C ASN A 176 4.35 -21.96 14.50
N SER A 177 3.71 -21.39 15.52
CA SER A 177 2.60 -22.07 16.22
C SER A 177 1.44 -21.14 16.52
N LEU A 178 0.26 -21.74 16.71
CA LEU A 178 -0.91 -21.02 17.17
C LEU A 178 -0.79 -20.76 18.67
N LYS A 179 -0.93 -19.51 19.09
CA LYS A 179 -0.97 -19.10 20.49
C LYS A 179 -2.34 -18.54 20.83
N LYS A 180 -2.78 -18.85 22.04
CA LYS A 180 -3.99 -18.32 22.65
C LYS A 180 -3.57 -17.26 23.67
N GLU A 181 -3.59 -16.00 23.28
CA GLU A 181 -3.09 -14.90 24.09
C GLU A 181 -4.24 -14.24 24.86
N VAL A 182 -4.07 -14.11 26.16
CA VAL A 182 -5.02 -13.40 27.07
C VAL A 182 -4.59 -11.96 27.35
N LEU A 183 -3.31 -11.66 27.11
CA LEU A 183 -2.77 -10.32 27.06
C LEU A 183 -2.81 -9.83 25.62
N MET A 184 -2.79 -8.51 25.42
CA MET A 184 -2.82 -7.90 24.09
C MET A 184 -1.39 -7.61 23.61
N PRO A 185 -0.68 -8.55 22.94
CA PRO A 185 0.64 -8.26 22.39
C PRO A 185 0.51 -7.38 21.15
N ARG A 186 1.64 -6.82 20.70
CA ARG A 186 1.71 -6.27 19.34
C ARG A 186 1.61 -7.40 18.33
N TYR A 187 0.73 -7.22 17.35
CA TYR A 187 0.56 -8.14 16.24
C TYR A 187 0.33 -7.39 14.94
N VAL A 188 0.59 -8.05 13.82
CA VAL A 188 0.27 -7.57 12.48
C VAL A 188 -0.97 -8.30 12.00
N ALA A 189 -1.90 -7.58 11.38
CA ALA A 189 -3.05 -8.20 10.74
C ALA A 189 -2.82 -8.36 9.24
N LEU A 190 -3.26 -9.48 8.68
CA LEU A 190 -3.32 -9.69 7.23
C LEU A 190 -4.77 -9.52 6.77
N SER A 191 -5.00 -8.57 5.87
CA SER A 191 -6.28 -8.43 5.18
C SER A 191 -6.14 -8.88 3.73
N TYR A 192 -7.00 -9.79 3.30
CA TYR A 192 -6.90 -10.44 2.00
C TYR A 192 -8.24 -11.03 1.52
N ILE A 193 -8.28 -11.39 0.24
CA ILE A 193 -9.44 -12.03 -0.37
C ILE A 193 -9.30 -13.54 -0.27
N TRP A 194 -10.29 -14.21 0.30
CA TRP A 194 -10.31 -15.68 0.34
C TRP A 194 -10.42 -16.28 -1.06
N GLY A 195 -11.33 -15.74 -1.89
CA GLY A 195 -11.63 -16.22 -3.23
C GLY A 195 -12.31 -17.60 -3.25
N GLY A 196 -12.45 -18.18 -4.44
CA GLY A 196 -13.03 -19.52 -4.65
C GLY A 196 -12.06 -20.68 -4.40
N THR A 197 -10.97 -20.46 -3.65
CA THR A 197 -9.93 -21.46 -3.42
C THR A 197 -10.12 -22.16 -2.07
N ALA A 198 -9.65 -23.42 -1.99
CA ALA A 198 -9.53 -24.09 -0.70
C ALA A 198 -8.51 -23.35 0.16
N ASN A 199 -8.95 -22.87 1.32
CA ASN A 199 -8.12 -22.13 2.26
C ASN A 199 -8.03 -22.93 3.55
N PHE A 200 -6.82 -23.02 4.12
CA PHE A 200 -6.60 -23.69 5.40
C PHE A 200 -7.27 -22.90 6.52
N ARG A 201 -7.99 -23.60 7.41
CA ARG A 201 -8.84 -22.99 8.42
C ARG A 201 -8.56 -23.57 9.81
N LEU A 202 -8.57 -22.70 10.80
CA LEU A 202 -8.63 -23.10 12.20
C LEU A 202 -9.99 -23.71 12.49
N THR A 203 -9.96 -24.86 13.15
CA THR A 203 -11.12 -25.60 13.62
C THR A 203 -10.81 -26.14 15.01
N LYS A 204 -11.83 -26.44 15.81
CA LYS A 204 -11.63 -27.13 17.10
C LYS A 204 -10.83 -28.43 16.98
N GLY A 205 -10.94 -29.12 15.84
CA GLY A 205 -10.27 -30.40 15.60
C GLY A 205 -8.78 -30.29 15.29
N ASN A 206 -8.29 -29.12 14.82
CA ASN A 206 -6.88 -28.92 14.48
C ASN A 206 -6.17 -27.89 15.36
N GLU A 207 -6.88 -27.17 16.24
CA GLU A 207 -6.31 -26.16 17.15
C GLU A 207 -5.09 -26.68 17.92
N ALA A 208 -5.22 -27.82 18.61
CA ALA A 208 -4.12 -28.40 19.38
C ALA A 208 -2.91 -28.77 18.51
N ALA A 209 -3.15 -29.25 17.29
CA ALA A 209 -2.08 -29.60 16.36
C ALA A 209 -1.35 -28.34 15.85
N LEU A 210 -2.08 -27.26 15.56
CA LEU A 210 -1.51 -25.99 15.11
C LEU A 210 -0.71 -25.28 16.21
N SER A 211 -1.06 -25.50 17.47
CA SER A 211 -0.29 -25.02 18.61
C SER A 211 1.04 -25.75 18.81
N GLN A 212 1.21 -26.96 18.25
CA GLN A 212 2.36 -27.82 18.51
C GLN A 212 3.26 -28.08 17.29
N TYR A 213 2.68 -28.25 16.10
CA TYR A 213 3.38 -28.87 14.96
C TYR A 213 3.67 -27.95 13.78
N GLY A 214 3.37 -26.66 13.86
CA GLY A 214 3.61 -25.74 12.74
C GLY A 214 2.32 -25.27 12.07
N ILE A 215 2.29 -24.01 11.61
CA ILE A 215 1.24 -23.47 10.74
C ILE A 215 1.78 -23.17 9.34
N LEU A 216 2.92 -22.47 9.30
CA LEU A 216 3.54 -22.00 8.08
C LEU A 216 4.52 -23.05 7.56
N LYS A 217 4.50 -23.29 6.25
CA LYS A 217 5.56 -24.04 5.58
C LYS A 217 6.87 -23.23 5.61
N PRO A 218 8.06 -23.87 5.72
CA PRO A 218 9.35 -23.18 5.74
C PRO A 218 9.60 -22.25 4.54
N GLU A 219 8.98 -22.56 3.40
CA GLU A 219 9.05 -21.78 2.16
C GLU A 219 8.14 -20.53 2.14
N ASN A 220 7.08 -20.52 2.97
CA ASN A 220 6.15 -19.40 3.11
C ASN A 220 6.51 -18.49 4.27
N SER A 221 7.34 -18.97 5.20
CA SER A 221 7.77 -18.22 6.36
C SER A 221 8.81 -17.14 6.01
N SER A 222 9.52 -17.28 4.89
CA SER A 222 10.57 -16.35 4.43
C SER A 222 10.10 -14.91 4.19
N GLY A 223 8.79 -14.70 4.05
CA GLY A 223 8.21 -13.40 3.75
C GLY A 223 7.94 -12.50 4.96
N SER A 224 7.43 -13.10 6.04
CA SER A 224 7.00 -12.40 7.25
C SER A 224 8.19 -12.01 8.14
N TYR A 225 9.25 -12.83 8.17
CA TYR A 225 10.49 -12.53 8.92
C TYR A 225 11.27 -11.33 8.39
N LYS A 226 10.98 -10.88 7.17
CA LYS A 226 11.66 -9.71 6.61
C LYS A 226 11.26 -8.44 7.33
N LEU A 227 10.07 -8.35 7.95
CA LEU A 227 9.73 -7.23 8.82
C LEU A 227 10.48 -7.40 10.16
N PRO A 228 11.46 -6.55 10.49
CA PRO A 228 12.18 -6.66 11.74
C PRO A 228 11.19 -6.58 12.90
N ARG A 229 11.27 -7.56 13.81
CA ARG A 229 10.48 -7.63 15.06
C ARG A 229 9.01 -8.05 14.90
N LEU A 230 8.60 -8.60 13.76
CA LEU A 230 7.32 -9.32 13.68
C LEU A 230 7.39 -10.62 14.50
N ARG A 231 6.51 -10.76 15.50
CA ARG A 231 6.33 -12.02 16.24
C ARG A 231 4.93 -12.59 16.07
N TYR A 232 3.90 -11.77 16.25
CA TYR A 232 2.52 -12.23 16.16
C TYR A 232 1.86 -11.74 14.88
N LEU A 233 1.23 -12.67 14.17
CA LEU A 233 0.44 -12.42 12.96
C LEU A 233 -1.00 -12.89 13.21
N TRP A 234 -1.97 -12.06 12.84
CA TRP A 234 -3.38 -12.39 12.84
C TRP A 234 -3.89 -12.57 11.41
N VAL A 235 -4.55 -13.71 11.16
CA VAL A 235 -5.17 -14.07 9.88
C VAL A 235 -6.54 -14.66 10.18
N ASP A 236 -7.61 -14.07 9.67
CA ASP A 236 -9.00 -14.46 9.98
C ASP A 236 -9.27 -15.98 9.90
N THR A 237 -8.83 -16.66 8.83
CA THR A 237 -9.05 -18.10 8.67
C THR A 237 -8.28 -18.94 9.69
N LEU A 238 -7.20 -18.43 10.27
CA LEU A 238 -6.31 -19.16 11.17
C LEU A 238 -6.41 -18.71 12.63
N CYS A 239 -7.05 -17.57 12.87
CA CYS A 239 -7.19 -16.95 14.18
C CYS A 239 -8.65 -16.87 14.65
N LEU A 240 -9.61 -17.27 13.82
CA LEU A 240 -11.00 -17.50 14.21
C LEU A 240 -11.36 -18.96 13.98
N VAL A 241 -12.04 -19.57 14.95
CA VAL A 241 -12.48 -20.97 14.85
C VAL A 241 -13.65 -21.09 13.87
N GLN A 242 -13.36 -21.53 12.65
CA GLN A 242 -14.29 -21.44 11.51
C GLN A 242 -15.45 -22.44 11.57
N ASN A 243 -15.35 -23.48 12.40
CA ASN A 243 -16.37 -24.53 12.53
C ASN A 243 -17.13 -24.48 13.86
N ASP A 244 -17.01 -23.39 14.60
CA ASP A 244 -17.79 -23.10 15.80
C ASP A 244 -18.60 -21.82 15.55
N PRO A 245 -19.90 -21.92 15.21
CA PRO A 245 -20.70 -20.76 14.85
C PRO A 245 -20.75 -19.67 15.92
N ARG A 246 -20.69 -20.04 17.21
CA ARG A 246 -20.78 -19.06 18.31
C ARG A 246 -19.47 -18.30 18.46
N GLU A 247 -18.34 -19.01 18.47
CA GLU A 247 -17.03 -18.34 18.55
C GLU A 247 -16.74 -17.51 17.29
N LEU A 248 -17.16 -18.01 16.12
CA LEU A 248 -17.02 -17.29 14.86
C LEU A 248 -17.86 -16.01 14.86
N GLU A 249 -19.12 -16.07 15.28
CA GLU A 249 -20.02 -14.91 15.37
C GLU A 249 -19.42 -13.83 16.28
N VAL A 250 -19.00 -14.20 17.49
CA VAL A 250 -18.34 -13.26 18.42
C VAL A 250 -17.09 -12.64 17.81
N GLY A 251 -16.26 -13.43 17.13
CA GLY A 251 -15.04 -12.93 16.49
C GLY A 251 -15.32 -12.00 15.30
N VAL A 252 -16.37 -12.28 14.52
CA VAL A 252 -16.82 -11.44 13.39
C VAL A 252 -17.38 -10.12 13.90
N ASP A 253 -18.17 -10.15 14.98
CA ASP A 253 -18.80 -8.97 15.57
C ASP A 253 -17.81 -7.94 16.12
N VAL A 254 -16.57 -8.37 16.42
CA VAL A 254 -15.50 -7.51 16.94
C VAL A 254 -14.31 -7.38 15.99
N MET A 255 -14.47 -7.78 14.72
CA MET A 255 -13.39 -7.68 13.74
C MET A 255 -12.92 -6.25 13.52
N ASP A 256 -13.83 -5.27 13.59
CA ASP A 256 -13.48 -3.85 13.58
C ASP A 256 -12.42 -3.52 14.64
N ARG A 257 -12.63 -3.97 15.89
CA ARG A 257 -11.71 -3.74 17.01
C ARG A 257 -10.40 -4.51 16.89
N ILE A 258 -10.44 -5.73 16.36
CA ILE A 258 -9.21 -6.46 16.00
C ILE A 258 -8.41 -5.60 15.00
N TYR A 259 -9.07 -5.08 13.97
CA TYR A 259 -8.43 -4.16 13.05
C TYR A 259 -8.16 -2.76 13.64
N GLU A 260 -8.66 -2.36 14.79
CA GLU A 260 -8.25 -1.10 15.43
C GLU A 260 -7.01 -1.27 16.32
N CYS A 261 -6.76 -2.49 16.80
CA CYS A 261 -5.70 -2.80 17.76
C CYS A 261 -4.41 -3.33 17.12
N PHE A 262 -4.30 -3.41 15.79
CA PHE A 262 -3.09 -3.90 15.12
C PHE A 262 -1.90 -2.94 15.25
N TRP A 263 -0.68 -3.49 15.15
CA TRP A 263 0.52 -2.66 14.97
C TRP A 263 0.73 -2.20 13.53
N LEU A 264 0.43 -3.11 12.59
CA LEU A 264 0.44 -2.85 11.16
C LEU A 264 -0.64 -3.75 10.53
N THR A 265 -1.31 -3.25 9.51
CA THR A 265 -2.11 -4.09 8.60
C THR A 265 -1.41 -4.22 7.27
N ILE A 266 -1.30 -5.46 6.80
CA ILE A 266 -0.88 -5.78 5.44
C ILE A 266 -2.15 -6.03 4.62
N ALA A 267 -2.44 -5.15 3.68
CA ALA A 267 -3.54 -5.34 2.73
C ALA A 267 -3.03 -6.02 1.44
N ALA A 268 -3.44 -7.25 1.20
CA ALA A 268 -3.09 -8.04 0.02
C ALA A 268 -3.96 -7.68 -1.20
N ALA A 269 -4.07 -6.39 -1.53
CA ALA A 269 -5.02 -5.87 -2.51
C ALA A 269 -4.73 -6.26 -3.97
N SER A 270 -3.51 -6.74 -4.26
CA SER A 270 -3.14 -7.19 -5.62
C SER A 270 -3.64 -8.59 -5.99
N GLY A 271 -4.12 -9.35 -5.02
CA GLY A 271 -4.56 -10.74 -5.20
C GLY A 271 -6.06 -10.87 -5.46
N HIS A 272 -6.45 -11.96 -6.13
CA HIS A 272 -7.86 -12.30 -6.38
C HIS A 272 -8.37 -13.44 -5.48
N ASN A 273 -7.47 -14.08 -4.73
CA ASN A 273 -7.73 -15.20 -3.83
C ASN A 273 -6.57 -15.39 -2.86
N ALA A 274 -6.71 -16.33 -1.91
CA ALA A 274 -5.73 -16.57 -0.85
C ALA A 274 -4.36 -17.04 -1.34
N ASN A 275 -4.27 -17.60 -2.55
CA ASN A 275 -3.03 -18.16 -3.12
C ASN A 275 -2.25 -17.14 -3.96
N ALA A 276 -2.73 -15.90 -4.09
CA ALA A 276 -2.09 -14.88 -4.93
C ALA A 276 -0.69 -14.48 -4.43
N GLY A 277 -0.42 -14.62 -3.13
CA GLY A 277 0.83 -14.20 -2.50
C GLY A 277 1.00 -12.67 -2.45
N LEU A 278 2.15 -12.24 -1.95
CA LEU A 278 2.51 -10.82 -1.82
C LEU A 278 3.70 -10.49 -2.74
N PRO A 279 3.52 -9.63 -3.75
CA PRO A 279 4.61 -9.25 -4.66
C PRO A 279 5.77 -8.56 -3.93
N GLY A 280 6.98 -9.06 -4.16
CA GLY A 280 8.24 -8.56 -3.58
C GLY A 280 8.57 -9.12 -2.20
N VAL A 281 7.73 -10.01 -1.66
CA VAL A 281 7.98 -10.70 -0.40
C VAL A 281 8.78 -11.99 -0.63
N ARG A 282 8.31 -12.85 -1.55
CA ARG A 282 9.06 -14.04 -2.00
C ARG A 282 10.01 -13.68 -3.14
N GLN A 283 11.15 -14.37 -3.22
CA GLN A 283 12.04 -14.28 -4.37
C GLN A 283 11.24 -14.50 -5.67
N ASP A 284 11.53 -13.68 -6.68
CA ASP A 284 10.90 -13.69 -8.02
C ASP A 284 9.38 -13.45 -8.06
N SER A 285 8.74 -13.10 -6.93
CA SER A 285 7.30 -12.76 -6.90
C SER A 285 6.99 -11.41 -7.55
N ARG A 286 8.01 -10.58 -7.78
CA ARG A 286 7.90 -9.29 -8.46
C ARG A 286 9.13 -9.03 -9.30
N ARG A 287 8.91 -8.50 -10.51
CA ARG A 287 9.97 -8.06 -11.42
C ARG A 287 10.27 -6.58 -11.20
N LYS A 288 11.53 -6.19 -11.38
CA LYS A 288 11.91 -4.78 -11.43
C LYS A 288 11.15 -4.09 -12.57
N ARG A 289 10.56 -2.91 -12.30
CA ARG A 289 9.86 -2.11 -13.31
C ARG A 289 10.30 -0.65 -13.22
N SER A 290 10.51 -0.02 -14.37
CA SER A 290 10.62 1.44 -14.43
C SER A 290 9.22 2.03 -14.22
N LEU A 291 9.10 2.94 -13.26
CA LEU A 291 7.87 3.69 -12.99
C LEU A 291 7.87 5.05 -13.68
N CYS A 292 9.07 5.56 -14.00
CA CYS A 292 9.24 6.79 -14.75
C CYS A 292 9.83 6.53 -16.15
N ARG A 293 9.70 7.52 -17.02
CA ARG A 293 10.47 7.62 -18.27
C ARG A 293 11.19 8.95 -18.34
N GLU A 294 12.36 8.96 -18.95
CA GLU A 294 13.09 10.19 -19.23
C GLU A 294 12.47 10.88 -20.44
N VAL A 295 12.07 12.14 -20.27
CA VAL A 295 11.37 12.95 -21.29
C VAL A 295 12.25 14.08 -21.83
N LEU A 296 13.23 14.51 -21.04
CA LEU A 296 14.31 15.43 -21.41
C LEU A 296 15.57 14.98 -20.66
N PRO A 297 16.79 15.35 -21.10
CA PRO A 297 18.00 15.01 -20.39
C PRO A 297 17.93 15.40 -18.91
N GLY A 298 18.01 14.41 -18.01
CA GLY A 298 17.93 14.59 -16.56
C GLY A 298 16.53 14.82 -15.99
N VAL A 299 15.48 14.78 -16.82
CA VAL A 299 14.08 14.97 -16.41
C VAL A 299 13.31 13.68 -16.63
N ARG A 300 12.83 13.10 -15.53
CA ARG A 300 11.97 11.91 -15.57
C ARG A 300 10.61 12.22 -15.01
N LEU A 301 9.60 11.66 -15.66
CA LEU A 301 8.21 11.77 -15.24
C LEU A 301 7.62 10.37 -15.06
N GLY A 302 6.73 10.22 -14.09
CA GLY A 302 5.99 8.99 -13.83
C GLY A 302 4.54 9.31 -13.44
N LEU A 303 3.70 8.28 -13.39
CA LEU A 303 2.33 8.41 -12.92
C LEU A 303 2.23 7.95 -11.47
N GLU A 304 1.62 8.80 -10.65
CA GLU A 304 1.11 8.45 -9.34
C GLU A 304 -0.42 8.28 -9.44
N TYR A 305 -0.90 7.20 -8.85
CA TYR A 305 -2.32 7.01 -8.57
C TYR A 305 -2.52 7.10 -7.07
N SER A 306 -3.64 7.66 -6.64
CA SER A 306 -3.99 7.64 -5.22
C SER A 306 -4.18 6.20 -4.76
N LEU A 307 -3.86 5.91 -3.50
CA LEU A 307 -4.11 4.58 -2.93
C LEU A 307 -5.61 4.23 -3.01
N ASN A 308 -6.48 5.21 -2.79
CA ASN A 308 -7.93 5.02 -2.86
C ASN A 308 -8.36 4.54 -4.25
N GLU A 309 -7.91 5.20 -5.32
CA GLU A 309 -8.20 4.81 -6.70
C GLU A 309 -7.69 3.39 -7.01
N LEU A 310 -6.46 3.07 -6.60
CA LEU A 310 -5.90 1.72 -6.77
C LEU A 310 -6.72 0.65 -6.05
N LEU A 311 -7.27 0.96 -4.88
CA LEU A 311 -8.11 0.06 -4.10
C LEU A 311 -9.51 -0.06 -4.69
N MET A 312 -10.16 1.04 -5.05
CA MET A 312 -11.53 1.05 -5.59
C MET A 312 -11.72 0.09 -6.76
N HIS A 313 -10.73 -0.01 -7.66
CA HIS A 313 -10.78 -0.89 -8.83
C HIS A 313 -10.21 -2.29 -8.61
N SER A 314 -9.80 -2.61 -7.38
CA SER A 314 -9.30 -3.94 -7.05
C SER A 314 -10.46 -4.88 -6.71
N VAL A 315 -10.28 -6.19 -6.85
CA VAL A 315 -11.25 -7.16 -6.30
C VAL A 315 -11.35 -7.03 -4.78
N TYR A 316 -10.29 -6.50 -4.15
CA TYR A 316 -10.21 -6.34 -2.70
C TYR A 316 -11.28 -5.37 -2.18
N SER A 317 -11.61 -4.28 -2.89
CA SER A 317 -12.67 -3.34 -2.49
C SER A 317 -14.10 -3.89 -2.55
N THR A 318 -14.30 -5.08 -3.12
CA THR A 318 -15.64 -5.68 -3.24
C THR A 318 -16.11 -6.41 -1.97
N ARG A 319 -15.31 -6.43 -0.90
CA ARG A 319 -15.60 -7.16 0.34
C ARG A 319 -15.85 -6.21 1.51
N ALA A 320 -16.74 -6.63 2.41
CA ALA A 320 -17.31 -5.77 3.46
C ALA A 320 -16.34 -5.37 4.59
N TRP A 321 -15.14 -5.95 4.66
CA TRP A 321 -14.16 -5.70 5.73
C TRP A 321 -12.83 -5.19 5.18
N THR A 322 -12.90 -4.52 4.02
CA THR A 322 -11.78 -4.07 3.20
C THR A 322 -12.13 -2.85 2.36
#